data_AF-A0A7S1ILB1-F1
#
_entry.id   AF-A0A7S1ILB1-F1
#
_cell.length_a   1.000
_cell.length_b   1.000
_cell.length_c   1.000
_cell.angle_alpha   90.00
_cell.angle_beta   90.00
_cell.angle_gamma   90.00
#
_symmetry.space_group_name_H-M   'P 1'
#
loop_
_entity.id
_entity.type
_entity.pdbx_description
1 polymer ?
#
loop_
_entity_poly.entity_id
_entity_poly.type
_entity_poly.pdbx_seq_one_letter_code
_entity_poly.pdbx_strand_id
1 'polypeptide(L)'
;QEELLSHGFDLFIFMCQLKANLKHASENLISALEGCQGYELFSSLLGTIEIDRGPSLERVYFRIPQVCRSLTEELKAEIVASINRGSPLAKLLSFLTCAEQYILQMEHDKRVTDWLYQAVPGSEVLLSWLPEKCQTPTVERYLRILRSYAIQHRHWVRSSLETFVLASAFAVNLLLLRYHSPGAER
;
A
#
# COMPACT_ATOMS: atom_id res chain seq x y z
N GLN A 1 10.64 -16.11 -12.41
CA GLN A 1 10.06 -14.84 -12.92
C GLN A 1 10.39 -13.67 -11.99
N GLU A 2 10.25 -13.82 -10.67
CA GLU A 2 10.57 -12.75 -9.70
C GLU A 2 12.04 -12.31 -9.71
N GLU A 3 12.98 -13.25 -9.85
CA GLU A 3 14.41 -12.93 -10.00
C GLU A 3 14.70 -12.08 -11.24
N LEU A 4 14.10 -12.40 -12.40
CA LEU A 4 14.29 -11.64 -13.63
C LEU A 4 13.79 -10.19 -13.49
N LEU A 5 12.66 -10.00 -12.81
CA LEU A 5 12.13 -8.67 -12.51
C LEU A 5 13.06 -7.90 -11.55
N SER A 6 13.67 -8.58 -10.58
CA SER A 6 14.64 -7.96 -9.67
C SER A 6 15.88 -7.47 -10.43
N HIS A 7 16.50 -8.35 -11.23
CA HIS A 7 17.68 -7.99 -12.02
C HIS A 7 17.39 -6.88 -13.04
N GLY A 8 16.19 -6.90 -13.65
CA GLY A 8 15.74 -5.82 -14.54
C GLY A 8 15.65 -4.47 -13.83
N PHE A 9 15.20 -4.48 -12.56
CA PHE A 9 15.14 -3.27 -11.74
C PHE A 9 16.52 -2.76 -11.34
N ASP A 10 17.45 -3.66 -11.01
CA ASP A 10 18.83 -3.29 -10.67
C ASP A 10 19.54 -2.64 -11.87
N LEU A 11 19.33 -3.19 -13.07
CA LEU A 11 19.82 -2.58 -14.31
C LEU A 11 19.19 -1.19 -14.53
N PHE A 12 17.89 -1.05 -14.26
CA PHE A 12 17.20 0.24 -14.37
C PHE A 12 17.80 1.29 -13.41
N ILE A 13 18.04 0.92 -12.14
CA ILE A 13 18.73 1.79 -11.16
C ILE A 13 20.09 2.23 -11.68
N PHE A 14 20.90 1.29 -12.18
CA PHE A 14 22.22 1.58 -12.72
C PHE A 14 22.15 2.60 -13.86
N MET A 15 21.19 2.43 -14.76
CA MET A 15 20.97 3.37 -15.87
C MET A 15 20.53 4.76 -15.38
N CYS A 16 19.70 4.86 -14.33
CA CYS A 16 19.37 6.13 -13.68
C CYS A 16 20.60 6.82 -13.07
N GLN A 17 21.49 6.05 -12.45
CA GLN A 17 22.75 6.57 -11.90
C GLN A 17 23.68 7.10 -12.99
N LEU A 18 23.80 6.38 -14.11
CA LEU A 18 24.57 6.85 -15.27
C LEU A 18 24.01 8.16 -15.82
N LYS A 19 22.68 8.24 -16.03
CA LYS A 19 22.00 9.47 -16.49
C LYS A 19 22.27 10.65 -15.57
N ALA A 20 22.26 10.44 -14.25
CA ALA A 20 22.45 11.53 -13.28
C ALA A 20 23.89 12.04 -13.19
N ASN A 21 24.89 11.17 -13.40
CA ASN A 21 26.31 11.52 -13.23
C ASN A 21 27.00 11.93 -14.54
N LEU A 22 26.47 11.51 -15.69
CA LEU A 22 26.99 11.91 -16.99
C LEU A 22 26.38 13.25 -17.40
N LYS A 23 27.15 14.35 -17.22
CA LYS A 23 26.76 15.71 -17.67
C LYS A 23 26.42 15.80 -19.16
N HIS A 24 26.91 14.84 -19.94
CA HIS A 24 26.59 14.61 -21.35
C HIS A 24 26.07 13.19 -21.55
N ALA A 25 25.14 12.72 -20.71
CA ALA A 25 24.36 11.54 -21.05
C ALA A 25 23.82 11.77 -22.47
N SER A 26 24.21 10.91 -23.41
CA SER A 26 23.78 11.07 -24.79
C SER A 26 22.25 11.02 -24.81
N GLU A 27 21.61 11.87 -25.62
CA GLU A 27 20.16 11.80 -25.84
C GLU A 27 19.73 10.37 -26.17
N ASN A 28 20.59 9.63 -26.90
CA ASN A 28 20.44 8.21 -27.18
C ASN A 28 20.27 7.32 -25.93
N LEU A 29 20.99 7.58 -24.83
CA LEU A 29 20.87 6.81 -23.59
C LEU A 29 19.53 7.09 -22.88
N ILE A 30 19.08 8.36 -22.92
CA ILE A 30 17.79 8.78 -22.35
C ILE A 30 16.65 8.15 -23.15
N SER A 31 16.70 8.26 -24.48
CA SER A 31 15.69 7.66 -25.36
C SER A 31 15.69 6.14 -25.30
N ALA A 32 16.85 5.50 -25.14
CA ALA A 32 16.93 4.04 -24.95
C ALA A 32 16.29 3.61 -23.63
N LEU A 33 16.49 4.38 -22.54
CA LEU A 33 15.86 4.14 -21.25
C LEU A 33 14.34 4.26 -21.32
N GLU A 34 13.85 5.38 -21.87
CA GLU A 34 12.42 5.69 -21.96
C GLU A 34 11.70 4.77 -22.96
N GLY A 35 12.41 4.28 -23.98
CA GLY A 35 11.89 3.34 -24.98
C GLY A 35 11.86 1.87 -24.54
N CYS A 36 12.42 1.52 -23.39
CA CYS A 36 12.41 0.14 -22.90
C CYS A 36 11.01 -0.30 -22.44
N GLN A 37 10.60 -1.51 -22.84
CA GLN A 37 9.42 -2.15 -22.24
C GLN A 37 9.61 -2.29 -20.73
N GLY A 38 8.66 -1.75 -19.97
CA GLY A 38 8.71 -1.73 -18.51
C GLY A 38 9.28 -0.46 -17.90
N TYR A 39 9.67 0.56 -18.68
CA TYR A 39 10.11 1.86 -18.16
C TYR A 39 9.08 2.47 -17.19
N GLU A 40 7.81 2.50 -17.58
CA GLU A 40 6.73 3.04 -16.72
C GLU A 40 6.56 2.23 -15.43
N LEU A 41 6.61 0.90 -15.55
CA LEU A 41 6.53 0.00 -14.40
C LEU A 41 7.67 0.26 -13.43
N PHE A 42 8.92 0.28 -13.90
CA PHE A 42 10.07 0.48 -13.04
C PHE A 42 10.13 1.90 -12.48
N SER A 43 9.77 2.91 -13.28
CA SER A 43 9.67 4.29 -12.82
C SER A 43 8.65 4.46 -11.69
N SER A 44 7.49 3.79 -11.78
CA SER A 44 6.47 3.86 -10.71
C SER A 44 6.91 3.21 -9.39
N LEU A 45 7.94 2.37 -9.42
CA LEU A 45 8.48 1.67 -8.25
C LEU A 45 9.84 2.26 -7.80
N LEU A 46 10.33 3.30 -8.47
CA LEU A 46 11.61 3.93 -8.17
C LEU A 46 11.44 4.98 -7.07
N GLY A 47 12.15 4.77 -5.96
CA GLY A 47 12.35 5.76 -4.91
C GLY A 47 13.67 6.50 -5.14
N THR A 48 13.70 7.79 -4.78
CA THR A 48 14.92 8.61 -4.82
C THR A 48 15.05 9.37 -3.50
N ILE A 49 16.23 9.36 -2.91
CA ILE A 49 16.59 10.21 -1.76
C ILE A 49 17.91 10.93 -2.02
N GLU A 50 18.09 12.08 -1.39
CA GLU A 50 19.36 12.81 -1.37
C GLU A 50 19.94 12.74 0.04
N ILE A 51 21.20 12.32 0.12
CA ILE A 51 21.92 12.12 1.38
C ILE A 51 23.10 13.08 1.41
N ASP A 52 23.13 13.95 2.41
CA ASP A 52 24.30 14.78 2.68
C ASP A 52 25.36 13.95 3.41
N ARG A 53 26.51 13.74 2.77
CA ARG A 53 27.67 13.04 3.34
C ARG A 53 28.84 13.98 3.67
N GLY A 54 28.60 15.28 3.77
CA GLY A 54 29.62 16.29 4.07
C GLY A 54 30.00 17.11 2.84
N PRO A 55 31.09 16.79 2.13
CA PRO A 55 31.53 17.60 0.98
C PRO A 55 30.67 17.37 -0.28
N SER A 56 29.78 16.37 -0.28
CA SER A 56 28.98 16.00 -1.43
C SER A 56 27.56 15.57 -1.04
N LEU A 57 26.59 16.04 -1.81
CA LEU A 57 25.23 15.54 -1.79
C LEU A 57 25.12 14.34 -2.74
N GLU A 58 24.80 13.17 -2.21
CA GLU A 58 24.68 11.94 -2.98
C GLU A 58 23.19 11.64 -3.25
N ARG A 59 22.85 11.34 -4.52
CA ARG A 59 21.51 10.86 -4.87
C ARG A 59 21.50 9.33 -4.90
N VAL A 60 20.64 8.74 -4.09
CA VAL A 60 20.46 7.29 -4.00
C VAL A 60 19.12 6.90 -4.58
N TYR A 61 19.14 5.89 -5.44
CA TYR A 61 17.97 5.27 -6.04
C TYR A 61 17.72 3.93 -5.38
N PHE A 62 16.45 3.59 -5.15
CA PHE A 62 16.06 2.32 -4.53
C PHE A 62 14.70 1.87 -5.04
N ARG A 63 14.39 0.59 -4.86
CA ARG A 63 13.05 0.08 -5.13
C ARG A 63 12.14 0.39 -3.94
N ILE A 64 11.00 1.02 -4.20
CA ILE A 64 9.99 1.27 -3.17
C ILE A 64 9.52 -0.09 -2.61
N PRO A 65 9.62 -0.31 -1.30
CA PRO A 65 9.17 -1.56 -0.69
C PRO A 65 7.68 -1.81 -0.93
N GLN A 66 7.30 -3.07 -1.18
CA GLN A 66 5.89 -3.41 -1.43
C GLN A 66 4.96 -3.03 -0.28
N VAL A 67 5.44 -3.05 0.97
CA VAL A 67 4.66 -2.67 2.14
C VAL A 67 4.16 -1.22 2.06
N CYS A 68 4.89 -0.34 1.35
CA CYS A 68 4.48 1.04 1.13
C CYS A 68 3.25 1.17 0.22
N ARG A 69 2.81 0.10 -0.45
CA ARG A 69 1.53 0.11 -1.21
C ARG A 69 0.30 0.20 -0.30
N SER A 70 0.44 -0.19 0.96
CA SER A 70 -0.62 -0.04 1.97
C SER A 70 -0.75 1.39 2.50
N LEU A 71 0.12 2.32 2.06
CA LEU A 71 0.10 3.71 2.48
C LEU A 71 -1.02 4.47 1.76
N THR A 72 -2.15 4.68 2.42
CA THR A 72 -3.28 5.46 1.87
C THR A 72 -3.02 6.97 1.93
N GLU A 73 -3.78 7.74 1.15
CA GLU A 73 -3.69 9.21 1.16
C GLU A 73 -4.12 9.79 2.51
N GLU A 74 -5.06 9.14 3.20
CA GLU A 74 -5.49 9.51 4.54
C GLU A 74 -4.33 9.36 5.54
N LEU A 75 -3.60 8.25 5.48
CA LEU A 75 -2.46 8.00 6.36
C LEU A 75 -1.32 8.98 6.07
N LYS A 76 -1.09 9.35 4.80
CA LYS A 76 -0.14 10.41 4.43
C LYS A 76 -0.56 11.75 5.02
N ALA A 77 -1.83 12.12 4.93
CA ALA A 77 -2.35 13.35 5.50
C ALA A 77 -2.18 13.38 7.02
N GLU A 78 -2.45 12.25 7.69
CA GLU A 78 -2.26 12.09 9.13
C GLU A 78 -0.79 12.22 9.55
N ILE A 79 0.13 11.57 8.84
CA ILE A 79 1.58 11.72 9.03
C ILE A 79 1.96 13.19 8.94
N VAL A 80 1.53 13.88 7.88
CA VAL A 80 1.89 15.28 7.65
C VAL A 80 1.33 16.22 8.71
N ALA A 81 0.15 15.89 9.26
CA ALA A 81 -0.52 16.63 10.33
C ALA A 81 0.11 16.39 11.72
N SER A 82 0.64 15.19 11.99
CA SER A 82 1.21 14.82 13.29
C SER A 82 2.63 15.33 13.51
N ILE A 83 3.34 15.76 12.46
CA ILE A 83 4.72 16.25 12.55
C ILE A 83 4.80 17.58 13.31
N ASN A 84 5.63 17.62 14.36
CA ASN A 84 5.98 18.84 15.07
C ASN A 84 6.83 19.78 14.20
N ARG A 85 6.30 20.93 13.80
CA ARG A 85 6.99 21.92 12.93
C ARG A 85 7.67 23.06 13.69
N GLY A 86 7.84 22.94 15.01
CA GLY A 86 8.41 24.01 15.85
C GLY A 86 9.89 24.33 15.56
N SER A 87 10.65 23.39 15.02
CA SER A 87 12.01 23.61 14.52
C SER A 87 12.38 22.58 13.45
N PRO A 88 13.42 22.83 12.62
CA PRO A 88 13.88 21.85 11.64
C PRO A 88 14.25 20.49 12.25
N LEU A 89 14.93 20.52 13.40
CA LEU A 89 15.32 19.30 14.12
C LEU A 89 14.09 18.58 14.70
N ALA A 90 13.16 19.33 15.32
CA ALA A 90 11.93 18.74 15.87
C ALA A 90 11.06 18.11 14.77
N LYS A 91 11.02 18.72 13.59
CA LYS A 91 10.32 18.19 12.40
C LYS A 91 10.90 16.84 11.98
N LEU A 92 12.22 16.76 11.88
CA LEU A 92 12.91 15.52 11.49
C LEU A 92 12.70 14.42 12.51
N LEU A 93 12.94 14.70 13.80
CA LEU A 93 12.79 13.73 14.87
C LEU A 93 11.34 13.23 14.99
N SER A 94 10.37 14.15 14.94
CA SER A 94 8.95 13.79 14.98
C SER A 94 8.57 12.89 13.80
N PHE A 95 9.06 13.18 12.60
CA PHE A 95 8.81 12.33 11.44
C PHE A 95 9.42 10.93 11.61
N LEU A 96 10.66 10.82 12.06
CA LEU A 96 11.33 9.53 12.26
C LEU A 96 10.62 8.66 13.30
N THR A 97 10.23 9.25 14.44
CA THR A 97 9.49 8.53 15.48
C THR A 97 8.12 8.05 14.98
N CYS A 98 7.40 8.88 14.22
CA CYS A 98 6.13 8.49 13.63
C CYS A 98 6.30 7.40 12.56
N ALA A 99 7.35 7.46 11.75
CA ALA A 99 7.57 6.52 10.66
C ALA A 99 7.59 5.05 11.12
N GLU A 100 8.20 4.76 12.27
CA GLU A 100 8.22 3.39 12.83
C GLU A 100 6.81 2.84 13.09
N GLN A 101 5.93 3.66 13.67
CA GLN A 101 4.55 3.27 13.95
C GLN A 101 3.78 3.00 12.65
N TYR A 102 3.96 3.84 11.64
CA TYR A 102 3.31 3.65 10.35
C TYR A 102 3.85 2.45 9.57
N ILE A 103 5.14 2.12 9.69
CA ILE A 103 5.69 0.87 9.13
C ILE A 103 4.99 -0.33 9.73
N LEU A 104 4.86 -0.40 11.06
CA LEU A 104 4.16 -1.50 11.74
C LEU A 104 2.69 -1.61 11.31
N GLN A 105 2.01 -0.47 11.14
CA GLN A 105 0.64 -0.42 10.64
C GLN A 105 0.55 -0.97 9.20
N MET A 106 1.39 -0.48 8.28
CA MET A 106 1.40 -0.95 6.89
C MET A 106 1.72 -2.44 6.77
N GLU A 107 2.62 -2.97 7.61
CA GLU A 107 2.91 -4.40 7.68
C GLU A 107 1.70 -5.20 8.20
N HIS A 108 0.99 -4.68 9.20
CA HIS A 108 -0.25 -5.29 9.68
C HIS A 108 -1.28 -5.36 8.56
N ASP A 109 -1.52 -4.25 7.86
CA ASP A 109 -2.50 -4.16 6.78
C ASP A 109 -2.15 -5.09 5.61
N LYS A 110 -0.86 -5.23 5.30
CA LYS A 110 -0.39 -6.21 4.33
C LYS A 110 -0.72 -7.65 4.76
N ARG A 111 -0.34 -8.06 5.98
CA ARG A 111 -0.61 -9.42 6.50
C ARG A 111 -2.11 -9.74 6.50
N VAL A 112 -2.92 -8.75 6.86
CA VAL A 112 -4.38 -8.79 6.83
C VAL A 112 -4.90 -9.07 5.43
N THR A 113 -4.39 -8.33 4.45
CA THR A 113 -4.79 -8.42 3.05
C THR A 113 -4.39 -9.77 2.46
N ASP A 114 -3.16 -10.19 2.69
CA ASP A 114 -2.64 -11.50 2.25
C ASP A 114 -3.46 -12.64 2.84
N TRP A 115 -3.83 -12.56 4.14
CA TRP A 115 -4.70 -13.54 4.78
C TRP A 115 -6.08 -13.60 4.15
N LEU A 116 -6.69 -12.44 3.84
CA LEU A 116 -8.02 -12.40 3.20
C LEU A 116 -8.00 -13.06 1.82
N TYR A 117 -6.96 -12.78 1.01
CA TYR A 117 -6.80 -13.41 -0.30
C TYR A 117 -6.64 -14.93 -0.22
N GLN A 118 -5.92 -15.43 0.79
CA GLN A 118 -5.70 -16.87 0.97
C GLN A 118 -6.90 -17.59 1.59
N ALA A 119 -7.60 -16.95 2.54
CA ALA A 119 -8.66 -17.60 3.33
C ALA A 119 -10.01 -17.64 2.62
N VAL A 120 -10.24 -16.76 1.64
CA VAL A 120 -11.52 -16.66 0.93
C VAL A 120 -11.26 -16.76 -0.58
N PRO A 121 -11.38 -17.97 -1.18
CA PRO A 121 -11.31 -18.15 -2.62
C PRO A 121 -12.39 -17.28 -3.31
N GLY A 122 -11.98 -16.43 -4.26
CA GLY A 122 -12.88 -15.47 -4.93
C GLY A 122 -13.05 -14.12 -4.22
N SER A 123 -12.29 -13.84 -3.16
CA SER A 123 -12.27 -12.53 -2.49
C SER A 123 -11.86 -11.36 -3.37
N GLU A 124 -11.19 -11.59 -4.50
CA GLU A 124 -10.94 -10.59 -5.55
C GLU A 124 -12.24 -9.94 -6.04
N VAL A 125 -13.33 -10.73 -6.11
CA VAL A 125 -14.66 -10.24 -6.46
C VAL A 125 -15.24 -9.43 -5.31
N LEU A 126 -15.11 -9.88 -4.06
CA LEU A 126 -15.64 -9.14 -2.90
C LEU A 126 -14.92 -7.82 -2.65
N LEU A 127 -13.60 -7.75 -2.87
CA LEU A 127 -12.81 -6.53 -2.73
C LEU A 127 -13.04 -5.55 -3.87
N SER A 128 -13.28 -6.04 -5.10
CA SER A 128 -13.65 -5.20 -6.25
C SER A 128 -15.10 -4.69 -6.22
N TRP A 129 -15.97 -5.35 -5.45
CA TRP A 129 -17.38 -4.93 -5.25
C TRP A 129 -17.56 -3.98 -4.06
N LEU A 130 -16.52 -3.78 -3.24
CA LEU A 130 -16.52 -2.73 -2.23
C LEU A 130 -16.28 -1.39 -2.94
N PRO A 131 -17.22 -0.42 -2.87
CA PRO A 131 -16.98 0.92 -3.37
C PRO A 131 -15.71 1.49 -2.75
N GLU A 132 -14.91 2.29 -3.47
CA GLU A 132 -13.74 3.00 -2.91
C GLU A 132 -14.11 3.79 -1.63
N LYS A 133 -15.36 4.25 -1.53
CA LYS A 133 -15.93 4.94 -0.36
C LYS A 133 -16.21 4.06 0.86
N CYS A 134 -16.04 2.75 0.75
CA CYS A 134 -16.20 1.79 1.85
C CYS A 134 -14.88 1.50 2.59
N GLN A 135 -13.76 2.14 2.24
CA GLN A 135 -12.55 2.15 3.07
C GLN A 135 -12.67 3.12 4.26
N THR A 136 -13.82 3.10 4.94
CA THR A 136 -14.06 3.89 6.15
C THR A 136 -13.75 3.06 7.40
N PRO A 137 -13.41 3.70 8.54
CA PRO A 137 -13.16 3.02 9.81
C PRO A 137 -14.33 2.11 10.28
N THR A 138 -15.53 2.29 9.73
CA THR A 138 -16.70 1.46 9.97
C THR A 138 -16.57 0.06 9.36
N VAL A 139 -16.02 -0.05 8.14
CA VAL A 139 -15.78 -1.35 7.49
C VAL A 139 -14.64 -2.09 8.17
N GLU A 140 -13.61 -1.37 8.61
CA GLU A 140 -12.52 -1.94 9.39
C GLU A 140 -13.01 -2.49 10.75
N ARG A 141 -13.90 -1.77 11.44
CA ARG A 141 -14.58 -2.24 12.66
C ARG A 141 -15.44 -3.48 12.39
N TYR A 142 -16.09 -3.55 11.23
CA TYR A 142 -16.91 -4.70 10.83
C TYR A 142 -16.08 -5.92 10.49
N LEU A 143 -14.98 -5.74 9.74
CA LEU A 143 -13.98 -6.79 9.48
C LEU A 143 -13.35 -7.29 10.78
N ARG A 144 -13.16 -6.41 11.77
CA ARG A 144 -12.69 -6.77 13.12
C ARG A 144 -13.71 -7.63 13.88
N ILE A 145 -15.01 -7.34 13.77
CA ILE A 145 -16.09 -8.17 14.35
C ILE A 145 -16.14 -9.53 13.65
N LEU A 146 -16.10 -9.55 12.31
CA LEU A 146 -16.08 -10.78 11.53
C LEU A 146 -14.85 -11.65 11.85
N ARG A 147 -13.68 -11.02 12.08
CA ARG A 147 -12.48 -11.70 12.57
C ARG A 147 -12.66 -12.32 13.94
N SER A 148 -13.15 -11.57 14.93
CA SER A 148 -13.36 -12.08 16.28
C SER A 148 -14.34 -13.26 16.27
N TYR A 149 -15.39 -13.17 15.46
CA TYR A 149 -16.38 -14.23 15.31
C TYR A 149 -15.80 -15.49 14.62
N ALA A 150 -15.05 -15.32 13.53
CA ALA A 150 -14.41 -16.44 12.82
C ALA A 150 -13.36 -17.16 13.67
N ILE A 151 -12.61 -16.42 14.51
CA ILE A 151 -11.64 -16.99 15.46
C ILE A 151 -12.37 -17.77 16.56
N GLN A 152 -13.45 -17.21 17.12
CA GLN A 152 -14.22 -17.82 18.21
C GLN A 152 -14.99 -19.07 17.76
N HIS A 153 -15.39 -19.16 16.49
CA HIS A 153 -16.20 -20.25 15.95
C HIS A 153 -15.46 -21.12 14.93
N ARG A 154 -14.12 -21.17 14.98
CA ARG A 154 -13.23 -21.87 14.02
C ARG A 154 -13.57 -23.35 13.80
N HIS A 155 -14.22 -24.00 14.77
CA HIS A 155 -14.66 -25.40 14.67
C HIS A 155 -15.94 -25.59 13.82
N TRP A 156 -16.77 -24.55 13.69
CA TRP A 156 -18.02 -24.56 12.91
C TRP A 156 -17.81 -24.13 11.45
N VAL A 157 -16.86 -23.22 11.20
CA VAL A 157 -16.56 -22.68 9.86
C VAL A 157 -16.07 -23.76 8.89
N ARG A 158 -15.53 -24.87 9.39
CA ARG A 158 -15.04 -25.98 8.57
C ARG A 158 -16.15 -26.78 7.87
N SER A 159 -17.38 -26.74 8.39
CA SER A 159 -18.49 -27.57 7.89
C SER A 159 -19.50 -26.80 7.03
N SER A 160 -19.46 -25.46 7.03
CA SER A 160 -20.24 -24.65 6.09
C SER A 160 -19.60 -23.30 5.79
N LEU A 161 -18.45 -23.35 5.11
CA LEU A 161 -17.79 -22.17 4.56
C LEU A 161 -18.73 -21.38 3.63
N GLU A 162 -19.59 -22.08 2.89
CA GLU A 162 -20.56 -21.45 1.99
C GLU A 162 -21.60 -20.62 2.75
N THR A 163 -22.15 -21.12 3.88
CA THR A 163 -23.11 -20.34 4.67
C THR A 163 -22.46 -19.15 5.36
N PHE A 164 -21.20 -19.25 5.79
CA PHE A 164 -20.49 -18.13 6.41
C PHE A 164 -20.14 -17.03 5.40
N VAL A 165 -19.66 -17.42 4.21
CA VAL A 165 -19.35 -16.48 3.12
C VAL A 165 -20.64 -15.83 2.59
N LEU A 166 -21.72 -16.61 2.41
CA LEU A 166 -23.02 -16.08 2.01
C LEU A 166 -23.63 -15.17 3.09
N ALA A 167 -23.53 -15.52 4.38
CA ALA A 167 -24.01 -14.66 5.47
C ALA A 167 -23.20 -13.36 5.58
N SER A 168 -21.88 -13.42 5.37
CA SER A 168 -21.01 -12.24 5.39
C SER A 168 -21.26 -11.34 4.19
N ALA A 169 -21.39 -11.92 2.99
CA ALA A 169 -21.76 -11.19 1.78
C ALA A 169 -23.17 -10.60 1.88
N PHE A 170 -24.14 -11.34 2.46
CA PHE A 170 -25.50 -10.88 2.68
C PHE A 170 -25.59 -9.77 3.72
N ALA A 171 -24.80 -9.84 4.80
CA ALA A 171 -24.71 -8.77 5.79
C ALA A 171 -24.08 -7.50 5.21
N VAL A 172 -23.04 -7.62 4.39
CA VAL A 172 -22.44 -6.49 3.66
C VAL A 172 -23.44 -5.91 2.66
N ASN A 173 -24.17 -6.74 1.91
CA ASN A 173 -25.17 -6.29 0.93
C ASN A 173 -26.38 -5.60 1.61
N LEU A 174 -26.87 -6.13 2.73
CA LEU A 174 -27.93 -5.47 3.53
C LEU A 174 -27.48 -4.12 4.09
N LEU A 175 -26.22 -3.98 4.50
CA LEU A 175 -25.68 -2.72 4.99
C LEU A 175 -25.52 -1.69 3.85
N LEU A 176 -25.09 -2.13 2.67
CA LEU A 176 -25.01 -1.28 1.47
C LEU A 176 -26.40 -0.82 0.99
N LEU A 177 -27.40 -1.70 1.02
CA LEU A 177 -28.79 -1.37 0.71
C LEU A 177 -29.38 -0.34 1.69
N ARG A 178 -29.01 -0.41 2.98
CA ARG A 178 -29.44 0.55 3.99
C ARG A 178 -28.76 1.92 3.84
N TYR A 179 -27.55 1.95 3.30
CA TYR A 179 -26.80 3.19 3.05
C TYR A 179 -27.21 3.90 1.74
N HIS A 180 -27.73 3.16 0.77
CA HIS A 180 -28.19 3.69 -0.53
C HIS A 180 -29.69 4.01 -0.61
N SER A 181 -30.44 3.94 0.49
CA SER A 181 -31.84 4.36 0.53
C SER A 181 -31.97 5.74 1.21
N PRO A 182 -31.89 6.86 0.46
CA PRO A 182 -32.15 8.17 1.02
C PRO A 182 -33.66 8.31 1.27
N GLY A 183 -34.10 8.07 2.51
CA GLY A 183 -35.48 8.42 2.91
C GLY A 183 -36.27 7.36 3.69
N ALA A 184 -35.65 6.63 4.63
CA ALA A 184 -36.38 5.81 5.59
C ALA A 184 -36.04 6.19 7.04
N GLU A 185 -36.12 7.49 7.34
CA GLU A 185 -36.45 7.99 8.67
C GLU A 185 -37.73 8.83 8.55
N ARG A 186 -38.84 8.23 8.97
CA ARG A 186 -39.96 8.90 9.64
C ARG A 186 -40.24 8.10 10.90
#